data_AF-A0A8T4J5T6-F1
#
_entry.id   AF-A0A8T4J5T6-F1
#
_cell.length_a   1.000
_cell.length_b   1.000
_cell.length_c   1.000
_cell.angle_alpha   90.00
_cell.angle_beta   90.00
_cell.angle_gamma   90.00
#
_symmetry.space_group_name_H-M   'P 1'
#
loop_
_entity.id
_entity.type
_entity.pdbx_description
1 polymer ?
#
loop_
_entity_poly.entity_id
_entity_poly.type
_entity_poly.pdbx_seq_one_letter_code
_entity_poly.pdbx_strand_id
1 'polypeptide(L)' 'GNTFVLKPSEKDPSTSVRRAELATEAGLPDGVLNVVQGDREAVDRILENPDIEAVSFVGSTPIARHIQLK' A
#
# COMPACT_ATOMS: atom_id res chain seq x y z
N GLY A 1 -14.95 -6.59 4.71
CA GLY A 1 -14.52 -6.32 3.34
C GLY A 1 -13.91 -4.95 3.33
N ASN A 2 -12.62 -4.88 3.65
CA ASN A 2 -11.93 -3.60 3.85
C ASN A 2 -11.62 -2.98 2.47
N THR A 3 -11.46 -1.66 2.44
CA THR A 3 -10.73 -1.00 1.36
C THR A 3 -9.23 -1.12 1.62
N PHE A 4 -8.40 -0.96 0.58
CA PHE A 4 -6.97 -1.24 0.65
C PHE A 4 -6.16 -0.19 -0.08
N VAL A 5 -5.06 0.24 0.55
CA VAL A 5 -4.04 1.09 -0.05
C VAL A 5 -2.76 0.26 -0.21
N LEU A 6 -2.40 -0.03 -1.46
CA LEU A 6 -1.17 -0.75 -1.81
C LEU A 6 -0.08 0.26 -2.19
N LYS A 7 0.99 0.30 -1.41
CA LYS A 7 2.22 1.01 -1.76
C LYS A 7 3.31 0.02 -2.20
N PRO A 8 3.49 -0.25 -3.50
CA PRO A 8 4.49 -1.21 -3.96
C PRO A 8 5.92 -0.66 -3.84
N SER A 9 6.90 -1.51 -4.09
CA SER A 9 8.30 -1.13 -4.26
C SER A 9 8.45 -0.20 -5.47
N GLU A 10 9.21 0.88 -5.28
CA GLU A 10 9.51 1.87 -6.33
C GLU A 10 10.41 1.31 -7.45
N LYS A 11 11.07 0.16 -7.21
CA LYS A 11 12.02 -0.44 -8.15
C LYS A 11 11.34 -1.27 -9.24
N ASP A 12 10.20 -1.85 -8.93
CA ASP A 12 9.47 -2.82 -9.74
C ASP A 12 7.94 -2.73 -9.57
N PRO A 13 7.35 -1.52 -9.73
CA PRO A 13 5.94 -1.31 -9.41
C PRO A 13 4.94 -1.89 -10.43
N SER A 14 5.40 -2.19 -11.65
CA SER A 14 4.55 -2.41 -12.82
C SER A 14 3.53 -3.53 -12.63
N THR A 15 3.94 -4.65 -12.04
CA THR A 15 3.02 -5.78 -11.79
C THR A 15 1.92 -5.41 -10.80
N SER A 16 2.24 -4.62 -9.76
CA SER A 16 1.24 -4.20 -8.77
C SER A 16 0.21 -3.25 -9.40
N VAL A 17 0.67 -2.31 -10.22
CA VAL A 17 -0.21 -1.41 -10.97
C VAL A 17 -1.11 -2.21 -11.92
N ARG A 18 -0.53 -3.11 -12.72
CA ARG A 18 -1.32 -3.92 -13.66
C ARG A 18 -2.35 -4.81 -12.95
N ARG A 19 -2.04 -5.33 -11.76
CA ARG A 19 -3.02 -6.10 -10.95
C ARG A 19 -4.17 -5.23 -10.47
N ALA A 20 -3.94 -3.97 -10.11
CA ALA A 20 -5.00 -3.06 -9.70
C ALA A 20 -5.91 -2.70 -10.89
N GLU A 21 -5.35 -2.43 -12.06
CA GLU A 21 -6.13 -2.22 -13.30
C GLU A 21 -7.01 -3.44 -13.61
N LEU A 22 -6.44 -4.65 -13.55
CA LEU A 22 -7.19 -5.89 -13.76
C LEU A 22 -8.29 -6.10 -12.71
N ALA A 23 -8.10 -5.65 -11.47
CA ALA A 23 -9.14 -5.72 -10.44
C ALA A 23 -10.32 -4.79 -10.77
N THR A 24 -10.04 -3.57 -11.26
CA THR A 24 -11.07 -2.66 -11.77
C THR A 24 -11.78 -3.26 -12.99
N GLU A 25 -11.03 -3.81 -13.96
CA GLU A 25 -11.60 -4.51 -15.13
C GLU A 25 -12.52 -5.69 -14.73
N ALA A 26 -12.21 -6.37 -13.63
CA ALA A 26 -13.01 -7.46 -13.07
C ALA A 26 -14.26 -6.99 -12.30
N GLY A 27 -14.47 -5.68 -12.17
CA GLY A 27 -15.65 -5.09 -11.51
C GLY A 27 -15.47 -4.77 -10.03
N LEU A 28 -14.22 -4.70 -9.53
CA LEU A 28 -13.97 -4.19 -8.18
C LEU A 28 -14.39 -2.70 -8.12
N PRO A 29 -15.22 -2.28 -7.16
CA PRO A 29 -15.66 -0.89 -7.08
C PRO A 29 -14.49 0.08 -6.87
N ASP A 30 -14.63 1.28 -7.44
CA ASP A 30 -13.65 2.35 -7.29
C ASP A 30 -13.39 2.68 -5.82
N GLY A 31 -12.12 2.93 -5.49
CA GLY A 31 -11.69 3.23 -4.12
C GLY A 31 -11.52 2.00 -3.22
N VAL A 32 -11.94 0.79 -3.63
CA VAL A 32 -11.72 -0.42 -2.84
C VAL A 32 -10.25 -0.86 -2.87
N LEU A 33 -9.57 -0.74 -4.01
CA LEU A 33 -8.13 -0.95 -4.13
C LEU A 33 -7.49 0.30 -4.74
N ASN A 34 -6.61 0.94 -3.98
CA ASN A 34 -5.87 2.11 -4.41
C ASN A 34 -4.38 1.77 -4.45
N VAL A 35 -3.67 2.13 -5.53
CA VAL A 35 -2.22 1.98 -5.62
C VAL A 35 -1.56 3.35 -5.53
N VAL A 36 -0.69 3.54 -4.54
CA VAL A 36 0.04 4.80 -4.34
C VAL A 36 1.53 4.53 -4.50
N GLN A 37 2.17 5.24 -5.44
CA GLN A 37 3.62 5.21 -5.60
C GLN A 37 4.27 6.19 -4.63
N GLY A 38 5.51 5.90 -4.26
CA GLY A 38 6.31 6.78 -3.43
C GLY A 38 7.40 6.00 -2.71
N ASP A 39 8.18 6.69 -1.89
CA ASP A 39 9.30 6.13 -1.13
C ASP A 39 8.95 6.05 0.36
N ARG A 40 9.88 6.43 1.24
CA ARG A 40 9.68 6.53 2.68
C ARG A 40 8.61 7.54 3.06
N GLU A 41 8.51 8.68 2.38
CA GLU A 41 7.56 9.73 2.76
C GLU A 41 6.12 9.20 2.63
N ALA A 42 5.83 8.46 1.57
CA ALA A 42 4.53 7.81 1.39
C ALA A 42 4.22 6.79 2.49
N VAL A 43 5.22 6.05 2.97
CA VAL A 43 5.06 5.12 4.11
C VAL A 43 4.74 5.90 5.37
N ASP A 44 5.51 6.94 5.69
CA ASP A 44 5.31 7.73 6.91
C ASP A 44 3.90 8.39 6.92
N ARG A 45 3.43 8.88 5.76
CA ARG A 45 2.05 9.39 5.62
C ARG A 45 0.96 8.33 5.82
N ILE A 46 1.19 7.09 5.37
CA ILE A 46 0.28 5.97 5.61
C ILE A 46 0.22 5.66 7.11
N LEU A 47 1.38 5.60 7.78
CA LEU A 47 1.44 5.28 9.21
C LEU A 47 0.82 6.37 10.09
N GLU A 48 0.87 7.64 9.67
CA GLU A 48 0.32 8.77 10.43
C GLU A 48 -1.17 9.02 10.16
N ASN A 49 -1.79 8.30 9.23
CA ASN A 49 -3.19 8.49 8.88
C ASN A 49 -4.10 7.77 9.91
N PRO A 50 -4.93 8.52 10.68
CA PRO A 50 -5.80 7.92 11.71
C PRO A 50 -6.91 7.03 11.15
N ASP A 51 -7.23 7.11 9.86
CA ASP A 51 -8.26 6.29 9.21
C ASP A 51 -7.74 4.89 8.81
N ILE A 52 -6.44 4.63 8.96
CA ILE A 52 -5.82 3.33 8.64
C ILE A 52 -5.77 2.47 9.90
N GLU A 53 -6.63 1.47 9.95
CA GLU A 53 -6.76 0.59 11.13
C GLU A 53 -5.73 -0.54 11.19
N ALA A 54 -5.08 -0.88 10.07
CA ALA A 54 -4.12 -1.97 10.01
C ALA A 54 -3.08 -1.79 8.90
N VAL A 55 -1.86 -2.26 9.16
CA VAL A 55 -0.73 -2.23 8.23
C VAL A 55 -0.15 -3.62 8.06
N SER A 56 0.10 -4.01 6.81
CA SER A 56 0.83 -5.23 6.45
C SER A 56 2.11 -4.84 5.74
N PHE A 57 3.25 -5.38 6.20
CA PHE A 57 4.56 -5.06 5.66
C PHE A 57 5.41 -6.32 5.45
N VAL A 58 6.05 -6.40 4.29
CA VAL A 58 7.08 -7.39 3.98
C VAL A 58 8.30 -6.65 3.45
N GLY A 59 9.45 -6.83 4.09
CA GLY A 59 10.69 -6.15 3.73
C GLY A 59 11.79 -6.38 4.76
N SER A 60 12.73 -5.44 4.87
CA SER A 60 13.89 -5.60 5.76
C SER A 60 13.52 -5.36 7.23
N THR A 61 14.23 -6.05 8.14
CA THR A 61 14.04 -5.92 9.59
C THR A 61 14.16 -4.48 10.12
N PRO A 62 15.12 -3.65 9.67
CA PRO A 62 15.18 -2.26 10.13
C PRO A 62 13.91 -1.46 9.81
N ILE A 63 13.31 -1.68 8.64
CA ILE A 63 12.08 -1.00 8.23
C ILE A 63 10.86 -1.58 8.95
N ALA A 64 10.81 -2.90 9.14
CA ALA A 64 9.75 -3.53 9.93
C ALA A 64 9.69 -2.97 11.35
N ARG A 65 10.85 -2.75 11.99
CA ARG A 65 10.93 -2.12 13.32
C ARG A 65 10.44 -0.67 13.30
N HIS A 66 10.78 0.10 12.26
CA HIS A 66 10.26 1.47 12.10
C HIS A 66 8.74 1.49 12.02
N ILE A 67 8.15 0.59 11.24
CA ILE A 67 6.69 0.46 11.07
C ILE A 67 6.02 -0.01 12.36
N GLN A 68 6.59 -0.98 13.07
CA GLN A 68 5.98 -1.53 14.29
C GLN A 68 5.99 -0.55 15.47
N LEU A 69 6.96 0.37 15.52
CA LEU A 69 7.11 1.35 16.60
C LEU A 69 6.37 2.66 16.35
N LYS A 70 5.79 2.81 15.17
CA LYS A 70 4.93 3.93 14.74
C LYS A 70 3.48 3.52 14.94
#